data_AF-A0A084VB97-F1
#
_entry.id   AF-A0A084VB97-F1
#
_cell.length_a   1.000
_cell.length_b   1.000
_cell.length_c   1.000
_cell.angle_alpha   90.00
_cell.angle_beta   90.00
_cell.angle_gamma   90.00
#
_symmetry.space_group_name_H-M   'P 1'
#
loop_
_entity.id
_entity.type
_entity.pdbx_description
1 polymer ?
#
loop_
_entity_poly.entity_id
_entity_poly.type
_entity_poly.pdbx_seq_one_letter_code
_entity_poly.pdbx_strand_id
1 'polypeptide(L)'
;MLCGYLISGDGFQLGTCVFFTSECKEFQNLTALRSYILPLPMYALPIDVTSHSCKKVVQLIAGGEPAENGEFPHHALLGYKKIGTEREYKFECGGTLISDRHVLTAAHCFKSEYPSIVRLAVYDIEKDYGHEVPVEGFLRHPNHSHFNVYHDIALVKLENRVYFTPSIRPACLWDTERSNISKYIATGFGMNEHYEHSKNMMKVVLENYPENDCYERVKFLGSRFALGIQPGQLCAGSNL
;
A
#
# COMPACT_ATOMS: atom_id res chain seq x y z
N MET A 1 1.45 -15.21 1.78
CA MET A 1 0.99 -16.14 0.73
C MET A 1 0.08 -15.37 -0.23
N LEU A 2 0.67 -14.61 -1.15
CA LEU A 2 -0.03 -13.92 -2.26
C LEU A 2 -0.20 -14.84 -3.49
N CYS A 3 0.13 -16.13 -3.33
CA CYS A 3 0.19 -17.09 -4.40
C CYS A 3 -1.18 -17.74 -4.63
N GLY A 4 -2.02 -17.06 -5.41
CA GLY A 4 -3.30 -17.61 -5.86
C GLY A 4 -4.07 -16.73 -6.84
N TYR A 5 -3.80 -15.42 -6.90
CA TYR A 5 -4.54 -14.50 -7.77
C TYR A 5 -3.58 -13.78 -8.71
N LEU A 6 -3.63 -14.13 -10.01
CA LEU A 6 -3.01 -13.33 -11.05
C LEU A 6 -3.91 -12.15 -11.36
N ILE A 7 -3.33 -10.96 -11.34
CA ILE A 7 -3.91 -9.76 -11.90
C ILE A 7 -3.49 -9.77 -13.37
N SER A 8 -4.36 -10.26 -14.24
CA SER A 8 -4.19 -10.07 -15.69
C SER A 8 -5.03 -8.87 -16.11
N GLY A 9 -4.55 -8.08 -17.09
CA GLY A 9 -5.14 -6.81 -17.51
C GLY A 9 -6.64 -6.82 -17.83
N ASP A 10 -7.23 -8.01 -18.04
CA ASP A 10 -8.62 -8.21 -18.47
C ASP A 10 -9.49 -8.98 -17.46
N GLY A 11 -8.99 -9.36 -16.27
CA GLY A 11 -9.82 -10.00 -15.24
C GLY A 11 -9.06 -10.70 -14.10
N PHE A 12 -9.81 -11.05 -13.06
CA PHE A 12 -9.35 -11.86 -11.93
C PHE A 12 -9.34 -13.34 -12.34
N GLN A 13 -8.17 -13.93 -12.57
CA GLN A 13 -8.04 -15.38 -12.83
C GLN A 13 -7.09 -16.02 -11.82
N LEU A 14 -7.40 -17.27 -11.45
CA LEU A 14 -6.54 -18.13 -10.64
C LEU A 14 -5.29 -18.51 -11.45
N GLY A 15 -4.10 -18.15 -10.99
CA GLY A 15 -2.85 -18.53 -11.66
C GLY A 15 -1.58 -18.22 -10.87
N THR A 16 -0.46 -18.73 -11.38
CA THR A 16 0.85 -18.84 -10.73
C THR A 16 1.61 -17.50 -10.58
N CYS A 17 2.30 -17.31 -9.44
CA CYS A 17 3.03 -16.11 -8.95
C CYS A 17 4.12 -15.46 -9.83
N VAL A 18 4.32 -15.87 -11.08
CA VAL A 18 5.60 -15.62 -11.76
C VAL A 18 5.71 -14.22 -12.40
N PHE A 19 4.61 -13.47 -12.55
CA PHE A 19 4.58 -12.28 -13.42
C PHE A 19 4.77 -10.91 -12.75
N PHE A 20 4.70 -10.78 -11.42
CA PHE A 20 4.66 -9.44 -10.79
C PHE A 20 6.02 -8.75 -10.63
N THR A 21 7.14 -9.48 -10.63
CA THR A 21 8.47 -8.88 -10.40
C THR A 21 9.03 -8.17 -11.63
N SER A 22 8.65 -8.60 -12.85
CA SER A 22 9.02 -7.90 -14.09
C SER A 22 8.32 -6.55 -14.20
N GLU A 23 7.04 -6.49 -13.81
CA GLU A 23 6.26 -5.25 -13.88
C GLU A 23 6.78 -4.18 -12.92
N CYS A 24 7.19 -4.53 -11.68
CA CYS A 24 7.74 -3.51 -10.79
C CYS A 24 9.06 -2.92 -11.33
N LYS A 25 9.93 -3.74 -11.95
CA LYS A 25 11.16 -3.24 -12.59
C LYS A 25 10.85 -2.32 -13.77
N GLU A 26 9.83 -2.65 -14.55
CA GLU A 26 9.35 -1.79 -15.63
C GLU A 26 8.88 -0.44 -15.08
N PHE A 27 8.07 -0.44 -14.02
CA PHE A 27 7.57 0.78 -13.39
C PHE A 27 8.68 1.61 -12.71
N GLN A 28 9.68 0.96 -12.11
CA GLN A 28 10.86 1.65 -11.58
C GLN A 28 11.61 2.38 -12.70
N ASN A 29 11.78 1.72 -13.85
CA ASN A 29 12.52 2.28 -14.99
C ASN A 29 11.80 3.49 -15.63
N LEU A 30 10.46 3.53 -15.61
CA LEU A 30 9.69 4.71 -16.07
C LEU A 30 9.98 5.99 -15.29
N THR A 31 10.58 5.88 -14.10
CA THR A 31 10.88 7.03 -13.23
C THR A 31 12.37 7.19 -12.93
N ALA A 32 13.22 6.40 -13.60
CA ALA A 32 14.66 6.51 -13.47
C ALA A 32 15.15 7.81 -14.14
N LEU A 33 15.93 8.60 -13.40
CA LEU A 33 16.67 9.71 -13.96
C LEU A 33 17.97 9.16 -14.56
N ARG A 34 18.06 9.16 -15.89
CA ARG A 34 19.29 8.86 -16.60
C ARG A 34 20.15 10.11 -16.71
N SER A 35 21.37 10.03 -16.20
CA SER A 35 22.41 11.02 -16.39
C SER A 35 23.61 10.39 -17.09
N TYR A 36 24.32 11.19 -17.87
CA TYR A 36 25.52 10.75 -18.58
C TYR A 36 26.73 11.45 -17.98
N ILE A 37 27.70 10.68 -17.51
CA ILE A 37 29.01 11.21 -17.11
C ILE A 37 29.95 11.07 -18.29
N LEU A 38 30.45 12.20 -18.80
CA LEU A 38 31.47 12.24 -19.85
C LEU A 38 32.85 12.23 -19.18
N PRO A 39 33.63 11.15 -19.31
CA PRO A 39 34.94 11.09 -18.70
C PRO A 39 35.92 11.98 -19.48
N LEU A 40 36.90 12.57 -18.80
CA LEU A 40 37.90 13.48 -19.38
C LEU A 40 38.83 12.90 -20.48
N PRO A 41 39.12 11.58 -20.57
CA PRO A 41 39.92 11.04 -21.67
C PRO A 41 39.23 11.23 -23.02
N MET A 42 39.99 11.66 -24.04
CA MET A 42 39.49 11.95 -25.40
C MET A 42 38.75 10.80 -26.10
N TYR A 43 38.90 9.56 -25.61
CA TYR A 43 38.28 8.36 -26.18
C TYR A 43 37.36 7.63 -25.20
N ALA A 44 37.01 8.25 -24.08
CA ALA A 44 36.14 7.60 -23.11
C ALA A 44 34.68 7.62 -23.59
N LEU A 45 34.01 6.48 -23.47
CA LEU A 45 32.58 6.39 -23.69
C LEU A 45 31.82 7.05 -22.52
N PRO A 46 30.66 7.68 -22.77
CA PRO A 46 29.80 8.19 -21.71
C PRO A 46 29.36 7.04 -20.79
N ILE A 47 29.45 7.27 -19.48
CA ILE A 47 28.93 6.35 -18.47
C ILE A 47 27.46 6.70 -18.24
N ASP A 48 26.57 5.74 -18.51
CA ASP A 48 25.14 5.86 -18.17
C ASP A 48 24.94 5.60 -16.68
N VAL A 49 24.42 6.61 -15.98
CA VAL A 49 24.07 6.53 -14.56
C VAL A 49 22.56 6.61 -14.45
N THR A 50 21.94 5.46 -14.17
CA THR A 50 20.53 5.39 -13.80
C THR A 50 20.38 5.63 -12.30
N SER A 51 19.88 6.81 -11.93
CA SER A 51 19.50 7.10 -10.54
C SER A 51 17.99 6.92 -10.37
N HIS A 52 17.58 6.16 -9.36
CA HIS A 52 16.19 6.06 -8.98
C HIS A 52 15.94 7.14 -7.93
N SER A 53 15.01 8.06 -8.20
CA SER A 53 14.61 9.10 -7.24
C SER A 53 13.74 8.46 -6.15
N CYS A 54 14.38 7.66 -5.31
CA CYS A 54 13.82 7.15 -4.06
C CYS A 54 14.53 7.92 -2.95
N LYS A 55 13.80 8.81 -2.25
CA LYS A 55 14.35 9.43 -1.03
C LYS A 55 14.71 8.29 -0.07
N LYS A 56 15.94 8.27 0.42
CA LYS A 56 16.35 7.33 1.48
C LYS A 56 15.42 7.54 2.66
N VAL A 57 14.69 6.50 3.05
CA VAL A 57 13.94 6.49 4.30
C VAL A 57 14.98 6.68 5.43
N VAL A 58 14.96 7.84 6.07
CA VAL A 58 15.78 8.12 7.25
C VAL A 58 15.27 7.24 8.39
N GLN A 59 16.16 6.77 9.26
CA GLN A 59 15.74 6.08 10.48
C GLN A 59 14.91 7.03 11.33
N LEU A 60 13.61 6.74 11.45
CA LEU A 60 12.69 7.56 12.23
C LEU A 60 12.75 7.15 13.70
N ILE A 61 12.56 8.13 14.57
CA ILE A 61 12.42 7.95 16.01
C ILE A 61 11.07 7.28 16.27
N ALA A 62 10.94 6.52 17.36
CA ALA A 62 9.67 5.95 17.75
C ALA A 62 8.68 7.07 18.13
N GLY A 63 7.46 7.00 17.57
CA GLY A 63 6.52 8.13 17.47
C GLY A 63 6.25 8.45 16.00
N GLY A 64 4.99 8.65 15.61
CA GLY A 64 4.65 8.96 14.22
C GLY A 64 5.12 10.37 13.85
N GLU A 65 5.68 10.55 12.66
CA GLU A 65 6.03 11.87 12.11
C GLU A 65 5.27 12.16 10.81
N PRO A 66 5.10 13.44 10.43
CA PRO A 66 4.55 13.78 9.12
C PRO A 66 5.41 13.19 7.99
N ALA A 67 4.76 12.57 7.02
CA ALA A 67 5.41 12.18 5.78
C ALA A 67 5.78 13.42 4.95
N GLU A 68 6.69 13.26 3.98
CA GLU A 68 6.91 14.31 2.98
C GLU A 68 5.89 14.17 1.84
N ASN A 69 5.56 15.29 1.19
CA ASN A 69 4.70 15.26 0.01
C ASN A 69 5.32 14.39 -1.09
N GLY A 70 4.58 13.37 -1.54
CA GLY A 70 5.01 12.39 -2.54
C GLY A 70 5.95 11.31 -2.01
N GLU A 71 6.17 11.18 -0.69
CA GLU A 71 7.06 10.16 -0.12
C GLU A 71 6.53 8.72 -0.35
N PHE A 72 5.22 8.53 -0.26
CA PHE A 72 4.55 7.24 -0.44
C PHE A 72 3.59 7.28 -1.64
N PRO A 73 4.11 7.28 -2.89
CA PRO A 73 3.31 7.49 -4.10
C PRO A 73 2.35 6.35 -4.44
N HIS A 74 2.44 5.23 -3.71
CA HIS A 74 1.55 4.08 -3.83
C HIS A 74 0.37 4.14 -2.84
N HIS A 75 0.36 5.08 -1.90
CA HIS A 75 -0.72 5.19 -0.93
C HIS A 75 -2.04 5.56 -1.62
N ALA A 76 -3.08 4.80 -1.35
CA ALA A 76 -4.41 4.99 -1.91
C ALA A 76 -5.44 5.14 -0.80
N LEU A 77 -6.44 6.01 -1.00
CA LEU A 77 -7.58 6.17 -0.11
C LEU A 77 -8.84 5.64 -0.78
N LEU A 78 -9.62 4.84 -0.05
CA LEU A 78 -10.89 4.29 -0.52
C LEU A 78 -12.02 5.23 -0.10
N GLY A 79 -12.73 5.79 -1.09
CA GLY A 79 -13.81 6.75 -0.88
C GLY A 79 -15.19 6.10 -0.97
N TYR A 80 -15.96 6.23 0.11
CA TYR A 80 -17.33 5.72 0.25
C TYR A 80 -18.31 6.87 0.11
N LYS A 81 -19.31 6.74 -0.78
CA LYS A 81 -20.28 7.82 -1.03
C LYS A 81 -21.12 8.07 0.22
N LYS A 82 -21.14 9.29 0.74
CA LYS A 82 -21.98 9.65 1.88
C LYS A 82 -23.46 9.67 1.48
N ILE A 83 -24.30 9.02 2.28
CA ILE A 83 -25.76 9.02 2.10
C ILE A 83 -26.28 10.47 2.18
N GLY A 84 -27.11 10.86 1.21
CA GLY A 84 -27.74 12.19 1.17
C GLY A 84 -26.90 13.31 0.56
N THR A 85 -25.70 13.01 0.04
CA THR A 85 -24.87 13.96 -0.71
C THR A 85 -24.47 13.35 -2.06
N GLU A 86 -24.47 14.15 -3.13
CA GLU A 86 -24.11 13.63 -4.46
C GLU A 86 -22.60 13.57 -4.69
N ARG A 87 -21.80 14.37 -3.97
CA ARG A 87 -20.38 14.60 -4.27
C ARG A 87 -19.42 14.50 -3.07
N GLU A 88 -19.88 14.03 -1.91
CA GLU A 88 -18.99 13.83 -0.78
C GLU A 88 -18.66 12.35 -0.58
N TYR A 89 -17.37 12.11 -0.38
CA TYR A 89 -16.84 10.80 -0.03
C TYR A 89 -16.29 10.83 1.40
N LYS A 90 -16.48 9.72 2.12
CA LYS A 90 -15.81 9.43 3.37
C LYS A 90 -14.62 8.52 3.07
N PHE A 91 -13.44 8.82 3.62
CA PHE A 91 -12.24 8.01 3.42
C PHE A 91 -11.90 7.28 4.72
N GLU A 92 -12.34 6.03 4.84
CA GLU A 92 -12.15 5.23 6.06
C GLU A 92 -11.13 4.12 5.91
N CYS A 93 -10.81 3.75 4.67
CA CYS A 93 -9.87 2.69 4.37
C CYS A 93 -8.72 3.22 3.51
N GLY A 94 -7.55 2.64 3.76
CA GLY A 94 -6.39 2.78 2.90
C GLY A 94 -6.27 1.64 1.90
N GLY A 95 -5.36 1.81 0.96
CA GLY A 95 -4.96 0.82 -0.01
C GLY A 95 -3.57 1.12 -0.55
N THR A 96 -3.10 0.25 -1.42
CA THR A 96 -1.79 0.35 -2.06
C THR A 96 -1.97 0.14 -3.56
N LEU A 97 -1.61 1.13 -4.37
CA LEU A 97 -1.53 0.97 -5.82
C LEU A 97 -0.46 -0.08 -6.14
N ILE A 98 -0.80 -1.10 -6.92
CA ILE A 98 0.12 -2.20 -7.27
C ILE A 98 0.29 -2.38 -8.79
N SER A 99 -0.53 -1.70 -9.59
CA SER A 99 -0.38 -1.56 -11.05
C SER A 99 -1.05 -0.26 -11.50
N ASP A 100 -1.10 0.00 -12.80
CA ASP A 100 -1.84 1.14 -13.36
C ASP A 100 -3.37 1.02 -13.24
N ARG A 101 -3.90 -0.12 -12.79
CA ARG A 101 -5.35 -0.37 -12.70
C ARG A 101 -5.80 -1.10 -11.45
N HIS A 102 -4.90 -1.45 -10.54
CA HIS A 102 -5.25 -2.25 -9.36
C HIS A 102 -4.69 -1.67 -8.07
N VAL A 103 -5.54 -1.72 -7.03
CA VAL A 103 -5.22 -1.34 -5.66
C VAL A 103 -5.42 -2.56 -4.75
N LEU A 104 -4.41 -2.87 -3.95
CA LEU A 104 -4.47 -3.85 -2.87
C LEU A 104 -4.99 -3.19 -1.60
N THR A 105 -5.88 -3.87 -0.88
CA THR A 105 -6.46 -3.37 0.37
C THR A 105 -6.93 -4.54 1.24
N ALA A 106 -7.56 -4.26 2.37
CA ALA A 106 -8.14 -5.25 3.26
C ALA A 106 -9.56 -5.62 2.82
N ALA A 107 -9.96 -6.88 3.04
CA ALA A 107 -11.30 -7.34 2.71
C ALA A 107 -12.38 -6.74 3.62
N HIS A 108 -12.01 -6.39 4.86
CA HIS A 108 -12.91 -5.74 5.81
C HIS A 108 -13.37 -4.34 5.36
N CYS A 109 -12.70 -3.74 4.37
CA CYS A 109 -13.09 -2.47 3.76
C CYS A 109 -14.38 -2.57 2.90
N PHE A 110 -14.90 -3.79 2.69
CA PHE A 110 -16.09 -4.05 1.85
C PHE A 110 -17.17 -4.75 2.70
N LYS A 111 -17.69 -4.06 3.71
CA LYS A 111 -18.71 -4.58 4.64
C LYS A 111 -20.12 -4.15 4.24
N SER A 112 -20.61 -3.07 4.83
CA SER A 112 -21.97 -2.55 4.60
C SER A 112 -22.02 -1.56 3.44
N GLU A 113 -20.89 -0.89 3.19
CA GLU A 113 -20.70 0.07 2.11
C GLU A 113 -19.54 -0.38 1.24
N TYR A 114 -19.57 0.02 -0.03
CA TYR A 114 -18.53 -0.29 -1.00
C TYR A 114 -17.86 1.02 -1.46
N PRO A 115 -16.53 1.03 -1.61
CA PRO A 115 -15.84 2.21 -2.12
C PRO A 115 -16.29 2.45 -3.56
N SER A 116 -16.63 3.70 -3.87
CA SER A 116 -17.03 4.15 -5.20
C SER A 116 -15.86 4.75 -5.98
N ILE A 117 -14.88 5.28 -5.27
CA ILE A 117 -13.66 5.86 -5.84
C ILE A 117 -12.41 5.42 -5.07
N VAL A 118 -11.28 5.50 -5.75
CA VAL A 118 -9.95 5.54 -5.14
C VAL A 118 -9.37 6.93 -5.35
N ARG A 119 -8.80 7.54 -4.30
CA ARG A 119 -8.05 8.79 -4.39
C ARG A 119 -6.56 8.54 -4.19
N LEU A 120 -5.74 9.01 -5.13
CA LEU A 120 -4.27 8.90 -5.14
C LEU A 120 -3.62 10.28 -5.00
N ALA A 121 -2.31 10.32 -4.72
CA ALA A 121 -1.52 11.55 -4.59
C ALA A 121 -2.09 12.57 -3.59
N VAL A 122 -2.41 12.10 -2.38
CA VAL A 122 -2.93 12.93 -1.28
C VAL A 122 -1.86 13.05 -0.20
N TYR A 123 -1.55 14.28 0.19
CA TYR A 123 -0.71 14.60 1.34
C TYR A 123 -1.53 15.24 2.47
N ASP A 124 -2.43 16.17 2.17
CA ASP A 124 -3.39 16.81 3.09
C ASP A 124 -4.81 16.43 2.68
N ILE A 125 -5.52 15.66 3.50
CA ILE A 125 -6.83 15.08 3.16
C ILE A 125 -7.94 16.13 3.00
N GLU A 126 -7.75 17.34 3.55
CA GLU A 126 -8.74 18.42 3.46
C GLU A 126 -8.47 19.35 2.27
N LYS A 127 -7.20 19.54 1.90
CA LYS A 127 -6.81 20.49 0.84
C LYS A 127 -6.56 19.85 -0.51
N ASP A 128 -6.11 18.59 -0.52
CA ASP A 128 -5.76 17.93 -1.76
C ASP A 128 -6.99 17.26 -2.38
N TYR A 129 -7.35 17.72 -3.57
CA TYR A 129 -8.34 17.03 -4.41
C TYR A 129 -7.85 15.62 -4.80
N GLY A 130 -6.52 15.44 -4.89
CA GLY A 130 -5.89 14.19 -5.32
C GLY A 130 -6.27 13.80 -6.76
N HIS A 131 -5.89 12.59 -7.15
CA HIS A 131 -6.36 11.97 -8.39
C HIS A 131 -7.44 10.93 -8.05
N GLU A 132 -8.69 11.28 -8.29
CA GLU A 132 -9.84 10.42 -8.05
C GLU A 132 -10.15 9.54 -9.26
N VAL A 133 -10.26 8.24 -9.03
CA VAL A 133 -10.52 7.24 -10.06
C VAL A 133 -11.70 6.39 -9.62
N PRO A 134 -12.76 6.28 -10.45
CA PRO A 134 -13.89 5.40 -10.14
C PRO A 134 -13.47 3.93 -10.00
N VAL A 135 -14.19 3.21 -9.15
CA VAL A 135 -14.01 1.76 -8.95
C VAL A 135 -14.89 1.01 -9.95
N GLU A 136 -14.27 0.15 -10.77
CA GLU A 136 -14.97 -0.77 -11.68
C GLU A 136 -15.54 -1.98 -10.92
N GLY A 137 -14.77 -2.49 -9.96
CA GLY A 137 -15.13 -3.66 -9.18
C GLY A 137 -14.08 -4.04 -8.16
N PHE A 138 -14.37 -5.08 -7.40
CA PHE A 138 -13.47 -5.59 -6.36
C PHE A 138 -13.53 -7.12 -6.28
N LEU A 139 -12.45 -7.70 -5.78
CA LEU A 139 -12.35 -9.11 -5.44
C LEU A 139 -11.87 -9.24 -4.01
N ARG A 140 -12.74 -9.74 -3.13
CA ARG A 140 -12.34 -10.17 -1.79
C ARG A 140 -11.79 -11.59 -1.84
N HIS A 141 -10.87 -11.90 -0.94
CA HIS A 141 -10.47 -13.28 -0.75
C HIS A 141 -11.69 -14.15 -0.40
N PRO A 142 -11.94 -15.29 -1.09
CA PRO A 142 -13.16 -16.08 -0.94
C PRO A 142 -13.30 -16.70 0.45
N ASN A 143 -12.18 -16.97 1.12
CA ASN A 143 -12.17 -17.50 2.48
C ASN A 143 -12.28 -16.42 3.56
N HIS A 144 -12.39 -15.14 3.21
CA HIS A 144 -12.58 -14.06 4.19
C HIS A 144 -14.03 -14.00 4.66
N SER A 145 -14.23 -14.10 5.97
CA SER A 145 -15.53 -13.91 6.61
C SER A 145 -15.58 -12.56 7.33
N HIS A 146 -16.75 -11.92 7.32
CA HIS A 146 -16.97 -10.66 8.04
C HIS A 146 -16.79 -10.75 9.56
N PHE A 147 -16.80 -11.96 10.10
CA PHE A 147 -16.78 -12.23 11.53
C PHE A 147 -15.37 -12.52 12.08
N ASN A 148 -14.35 -12.63 11.22
CA ASN A 148 -12.98 -12.90 11.66
C ASN A 148 -11.95 -12.04 10.94
N VAL A 149 -10.69 -12.14 11.38
CA VAL A 149 -9.56 -11.35 10.87
C VAL A 149 -8.72 -12.11 9.83
N TYR A 150 -9.17 -13.30 9.42
CA TYR A 150 -8.39 -14.19 8.55
C TYR A 150 -8.63 -13.89 7.08
N HIS A 151 -7.59 -14.08 6.27
CA HIS A 151 -7.62 -13.78 4.83
C HIS A 151 -8.11 -12.35 4.51
N ASP A 152 -7.79 -11.38 5.36
CA ASP A 152 -8.27 -10.01 5.25
C ASP A 152 -7.55 -9.22 4.15
N ILE A 153 -7.80 -9.62 2.90
CA ILE A 153 -7.16 -9.10 1.70
C ILE A 153 -8.16 -9.01 0.55
N ALA A 154 -8.11 -7.91 -0.19
CA ALA A 154 -8.95 -7.66 -1.35
C ALA A 154 -8.22 -6.84 -2.41
N LEU A 155 -8.69 -6.95 -3.64
CA LEU A 155 -8.23 -6.19 -4.78
C LEU A 155 -9.35 -5.30 -5.28
N VAL A 156 -9.01 -4.06 -5.64
CA VAL A 156 -9.89 -3.10 -6.31
C VAL A 156 -9.39 -2.92 -7.74
N LYS A 157 -10.30 -3.04 -8.70
CA LYS A 157 -10.06 -2.72 -10.11
C LYS A 157 -10.57 -1.31 -10.40
N LEU A 158 -9.70 -0.47 -10.92
CA LEU A 158 -10.01 0.90 -11.32
C LEU A 158 -10.70 0.91 -12.70
N GLU A 159 -11.69 1.77 -12.88
CA GLU A 159 -12.39 1.93 -14.17
C GLU A 159 -11.42 2.36 -15.27
N ASN A 160 -10.59 3.36 -14.97
CA ASN A 160 -9.58 3.91 -15.87
C ASN A 160 -8.16 3.57 -15.41
N ARG A 161 -7.25 3.41 -16.37
CA ARG A 161 -5.80 3.29 -16.07
C ARG A 161 -5.27 4.63 -15.54
N VAL A 162 -4.39 4.56 -14.55
CA VAL A 162 -3.72 5.74 -13.99
C VAL A 162 -2.35 5.93 -14.65
N TYR A 163 -2.02 7.18 -14.96
CA TYR A 163 -0.69 7.52 -15.45
C TYR A 163 0.26 7.72 -14.27
N PHE A 164 1.43 7.08 -14.33
CA PHE A 164 2.42 7.24 -13.27
C PHE A 164 3.08 8.62 -13.33
N THR A 165 3.23 9.20 -12.15
CA THR A 165 3.84 10.50 -11.93
C THR A 165 4.80 10.40 -10.75
N PRO A 166 5.56 11.45 -10.39
CA PRO A 166 6.33 11.44 -9.16
C PRO A 166 5.52 11.13 -7.89
N SER A 167 4.23 11.49 -7.86
CA SER A 167 3.34 11.28 -6.71
C SER A 167 2.36 10.11 -6.87
N ILE A 168 2.39 9.40 -8.00
CA ILE A 168 1.54 8.22 -8.27
C ILE A 168 2.42 7.12 -8.87
N ARG A 169 2.73 6.09 -8.08
CA ARG A 169 3.55 4.95 -8.52
C ARG A 169 3.09 3.69 -7.78
N PRO A 170 3.11 2.51 -8.42
CA PRO A 170 2.75 1.29 -7.75
C PRO A 170 3.85 0.83 -6.78
N ALA A 171 3.46 0.12 -5.72
CA ALA A 171 4.38 -0.60 -4.85
C ALA A 171 4.77 -1.94 -5.47
N CYS A 172 5.98 -2.42 -5.18
CA CYS A 172 6.35 -3.78 -5.52
C CYS A 172 5.66 -4.78 -4.59
N LEU A 173 5.17 -5.89 -5.16
CA LEU A 173 4.74 -7.04 -4.39
C LEU A 173 5.94 -7.92 -4.02
N TRP A 174 5.87 -8.51 -2.84
CA TRP A 174 6.88 -9.43 -2.34
C TRP A 174 6.58 -10.85 -2.86
N ASP A 175 7.56 -11.48 -3.50
CA ASP A 175 7.42 -12.77 -4.19
C ASP A 175 8.07 -13.95 -3.43
N THR A 176 8.80 -13.68 -2.35
CA THR A 176 9.45 -14.73 -1.54
C THR A 176 8.67 -15.07 -0.27
N GLU A 177 8.73 -16.32 0.19
CA GLU A 177 7.94 -16.75 1.35
C GLU A 177 8.46 -16.21 2.69
N ARG A 178 9.75 -15.88 2.78
CA ARG A 178 10.38 -15.36 4.00
C ARG A 178 11.04 -14.03 3.72
N SER A 179 10.64 -13.01 4.47
CA SER A 179 11.33 -11.73 4.49
C SER A 179 12.26 -11.68 5.71
N ASN A 180 13.53 -11.36 5.48
CA ASN A 180 14.47 -11.00 6.55
C ASN A 180 14.28 -9.53 6.96
N ILE A 181 13.04 -9.03 6.91
CA ILE A 181 12.72 -7.64 7.23
C ILE A 181 12.55 -7.53 8.74
N SER A 182 13.37 -6.66 9.34
CA SER A 182 13.30 -6.36 10.77
C SER A 182 12.40 -5.15 11.07
N LYS A 183 12.17 -4.27 10.09
CA LYS A 183 11.41 -3.02 10.26
C LYS A 183 10.46 -2.75 9.10
N TYR A 184 9.28 -2.26 9.42
CA TYR A 184 8.25 -1.83 8.48
C TYR A 184 7.98 -0.34 8.66
N ILE A 185 7.36 0.26 7.65
CA ILE A 185 6.82 1.63 7.73
C ILE A 185 5.32 1.51 7.54
N ALA A 186 4.56 1.99 8.51
CA ALA A 186 3.13 2.18 8.36
C ALA A 186 2.85 3.65 8.03
N THR A 187 1.90 3.88 7.13
CA THR A 187 1.52 5.22 6.66
C THR A 187 0.03 5.40 6.72
N GLY A 188 -0.46 6.59 7.02
CA GLY A 188 -1.88 6.91 6.92
C GLY A 188 -2.29 8.22 7.56
N PHE A 189 -3.60 8.43 7.58
CA PHE A 189 -4.29 9.61 8.15
C PHE A 189 -5.05 9.24 9.44
N GLY A 190 -4.56 8.20 10.12
CA GLY A 190 -5.20 7.63 11.31
C GLY A 190 -5.19 8.58 12.51
N MET A 191 -5.78 8.11 13.61
CA MET A 191 -5.80 8.84 14.88
C MET A 191 -4.38 9.00 15.43
N ASN A 192 -4.06 10.22 15.85
CA ASN A 192 -2.86 10.51 16.63
C ASN A 192 -3.08 10.18 18.12
N GLU A 193 -2.07 10.44 18.94
CA GLU A 193 -2.08 10.21 20.40
C GLU A 193 -3.19 10.98 21.15
N HIS A 194 -3.77 12.01 20.52
CA HIS A 194 -4.85 12.83 21.06
C HIS A 194 -6.23 12.43 20.51
N TYR A 195 -6.34 11.26 19.86
CA TYR A 195 -7.57 10.76 19.21
C TYR A 195 -8.08 11.67 18.07
N GLU A 196 -7.21 12.51 17.51
CA GLU A 196 -7.54 13.37 16.38
C GLU A 196 -7.01 12.76 15.08
N HIS A 197 -7.81 12.83 14.03
CA HIS A 197 -7.35 12.44 12.69
C HIS A 197 -6.32 13.43 12.18
N SER A 198 -5.16 12.94 11.77
CA SER A 198 -4.17 13.79 11.12
C SER A 198 -4.65 14.22 9.76
N LYS A 199 -4.63 15.54 9.50
CA LYS A 199 -4.92 16.11 8.18
C LYS A 199 -3.84 15.74 7.18
N ASN A 200 -2.59 15.76 7.63
CA ASN A 200 -1.44 15.41 6.83
C ASN A 200 -1.15 13.90 6.95
N MET A 201 -0.61 13.32 5.88
CA MET A 201 -0.13 11.94 5.91
C MET A 201 0.97 11.78 6.95
N MET A 202 0.83 10.75 7.79
CA MET A 202 1.80 10.38 8.81
C MET A 202 2.50 9.09 8.41
N LYS A 203 3.71 8.89 8.94
CA LYS A 203 4.47 7.65 8.85
C LYS A 203 5.03 7.27 10.21
N VAL A 204 5.17 5.96 10.45
CA VAL A 204 5.78 5.41 11.66
C VAL A 204 6.57 4.16 11.34
N VAL A 205 7.72 4.00 12.00
CA VAL A 205 8.53 2.78 11.89
C VAL A 205 8.06 1.76 12.93
N LEU A 206 7.82 0.54 12.47
CA LEU A 206 7.40 -0.60 13.29
C LEU A 206 8.46 -1.69 13.25
N GLU A 207 8.67 -2.36 14.37
CA GLU A 207 9.55 -3.51 14.48
C GLU A 207 8.77 -4.80 14.22
N ASN A 208 9.41 -5.76 13.55
CA ASN A 208 8.85 -7.09 13.32
C ASN A 208 8.90 -7.90 14.62
N TYR A 209 7.76 -8.38 15.11
CA TYR A 209 7.69 -9.24 16.28
C TYR A 209 7.68 -10.72 15.89
N PRO A 210 8.43 -11.58 16.59
CA PRO A 210 8.30 -13.02 16.47
C PRO A 210 6.87 -13.48 16.75
N GLU A 211 6.45 -14.57 16.08
CA GLU A 211 5.09 -15.11 16.17
C GLU A 211 4.64 -15.41 17.60
N ASN A 212 5.54 -15.98 18.41
CA ASN A 212 5.27 -16.28 19.83
C ASN A 212 4.99 -15.02 20.64
N ASP A 213 5.80 -13.97 20.47
CA ASP A 213 5.61 -12.70 21.18
C ASP A 213 4.30 -12.02 20.77
N CYS A 214 3.94 -12.15 19.48
CA CYS A 214 2.67 -11.66 18.99
C CYS A 214 1.49 -12.41 19.60
N TYR A 215 1.55 -13.74 19.61
CA TYR A 215 0.51 -14.60 20.18
C TYR A 215 0.22 -14.23 21.64
N GLU A 216 1.27 -14.03 22.45
CA GLU A 216 1.14 -13.64 23.85
C GLU A 216 0.45 -12.28 24.04
N ARG A 217 0.61 -11.36 23.08
CA ARG A 217 -0.04 -10.04 23.09
C ARG A 217 -1.48 -10.09 22.58
N VAL A 218 -1.79 -10.96 21.61
CA VAL A 218 -3.13 -11.01 21.00
C VAL A 218 -4.09 -12.02 21.64
N LYS A 219 -3.60 -12.98 22.44
CA LYS A 219 -4.43 -14.02 23.07
C LYS A 219 -5.57 -13.48 23.92
N PHE A 220 -5.43 -12.27 24.45
CA PHE A 220 -6.45 -11.59 25.26
C PHE A 220 -7.46 -10.78 24.42
N LEU A 221 -7.27 -10.64 23.11
CA LEU A 221 -8.15 -9.88 22.20
C LEU A 221 -9.43 -10.63 21.79
N GLY A 222 -9.73 -11.76 22.44
CA GLY A 222 -11.04 -12.43 22.37
C GLY A 222 -11.33 -13.16 21.06
N SER A 223 -12.62 -13.36 20.77
CA SER A 223 -13.14 -14.20 19.67
C SER A 223 -12.73 -13.76 18.26
N ARG A 224 -12.23 -12.53 18.07
CA ARG A 224 -11.70 -12.07 16.76
C ARG A 224 -10.50 -12.89 16.30
N PHE A 225 -9.69 -13.35 17.25
CA PHE A 225 -8.53 -14.22 17.02
C PHE A 225 -8.80 -15.63 17.56
N ALA A 226 -9.99 -16.18 17.29
CA ALA A 226 -10.40 -17.49 17.82
C ALA A 226 -9.44 -18.65 17.48
N LEU A 227 -8.70 -18.54 16.36
CA LEU A 227 -7.67 -19.50 15.94
C LEU A 227 -6.25 -18.98 16.20
N GLY A 228 -6.09 -17.91 16.98
CA GLY A 228 -4.81 -17.23 17.16
C GLY A 228 -4.31 -16.53 15.90
N ILE A 229 -3.00 -16.26 15.85
CA ILE A 229 -2.30 -15.78 14.65
C ILE A 229 -2.13 -16.95 13.68
N GLN A 230 -2.43 -16.74 12.40
CA GLN A 230 -2.37 -17.77 11.37
C GLN A 230 -1.23 -17.51 10.36
N PRO A 231 -0.72 -18.56 9.68
CA PRO A 231 0.20 -18.40 8.56
C PRO A 231 -0.36 -17.41 7.52
N GLY A 232 0.38 -16.34 7.25
CA GLY A 232 -0.06 -15.25 6.36
C GLY A 232 -0.39 -13.93 7.07
N GLN A 233 -0.37 -13.91 8.40
CA GLN A 233 -0.38 -12.68 9.20
C GLN A 233 1.05 -12.35 9.66
N LEU A 234 1.35 -11.06 9.77
CA LEU A 234 2.60 -10.55 10.32
C LEU A 234 2.29 -9.66 11.52
N CYS A 235 3.23 -9.60 12.45
CA CYS A 235 3.10 -8.79 13.66
C CYS A 235 4.14 -7.69 13.64
N ALA A 236 3.69 -6.45 13.65
CA ALA A 236 4.57 -5.29 13.67
C ALA A 236 4.05 -4.28 14.69
N GLY A 237 4.96 -3.68 15.47
CA GLY A 237 4.60 -2.74 16.52
C GLY A 237 5.78 -1.91 16.98
N SER A 238 5.56 -1.08 18.00
CA SER A 238 6.61 -0.36 18.71
C SER A 238 6.54 -0.69 20.19
N ASN A 239 7.68 -0.68 20.89
CA ASN A 239 7.74 -0.84 22.35
C ASN A 239 7.47 0.48 23.12
N LEU A 240 7.00 1.54 22.45
CA LEU A 240 6.50 2.75 23.11
C LEU A 240 5.07 2.56 23.61
#